data_AF-A0A0C6FVN3-F1
#
_entry.id   AF-A0A0C6FVN3-F1
#
_cell.length_a   1.000
_cell.length_b   1.000
_cell.length_c   1.000
_cell.angle_alpha   90.00
_cell.angle_beta   90.00
_cell.angle_gamma   90.00
#
_symmetry.space_group_name_H-M   'P 1'
#
loop_
_entity.id
_entity.type
_entity.pdbx_description
1 polymer ?
#
loop_
_entity_poly.entity_id
_entity_poly.type
_entity_poly.pdbx_seq_one_letter_code
_entity_poly.pdbx_strand_id
1 'polypeptide(L)'
;MLWRIVNWSRKASPPALIGGFDPAYYLRKNPDVAAEGCDPFEHYLYFGWREGRDPSAEFSTSGYLSANPDVARAGVNPLLHYREHGLMERRRGWQKAGML
;
A
#
# COMPACT_ATOMS: atom_id res chain seq x y z
N MET A 1 4.35 17.71 -5.93
CA MET A 1 3.62 16.43 -6.05
C MET A 1 2.21 16.67 -5.53
N LEU A 2 1.18 16.21 -6.26
CA LEU A 2 -0.21 16.70 -6.17
C LEU A 2 -0.92 16.46 -4.83
N TRP A 3 -0.37 15.63 -3.95
CA TRP A 3 -0.96 15.27 -2.66
C TRP A 3 -0.61 16.23 -1.51
N ARG A 4 0.31 17.19 -1.70
CA ARG A 4 0.73 18.16 -0.67
C ARG A 4 -0.29 19.27 -0.36
N ILE A 5 -1.35 19.40 -1.16
CA ILE A 5 -2.43 20.40 -0.96
C ILE A 5 -3.64 19.82 -0.21
N VAL A 6 -3.59 18.55 0.17
CA VAL A 6 -4.66 17.87 0.92
C VAL A 6 -4.48 18.16 2.42
N ASN A 7 -5.58 18.42 3.14
CA ASN A 7 -5.54 18.61 4.59
C ASN A 7 -5.55 17.22 5.28
N TRP A 8 -4.36 16.76 5.67
CA TRP A 8 -4.16 15.44 6.26
C TRP A 8 -4.52 15.39 7.75
N SER A 9 -4.99 14.23 8.22
CA SER A 9 -4.93 13.95 9.65
C SER A 9 -3.46 13.89 10.08
N ARG A 10 -3.07 14.73 11.05
CA ARG A 10 -1.77 14.61 11.73
C ARG A 10 -1.76 13.49 12.78
N LYS A 11 -2.92 12.88 13.04
CA LYS A 11 -3.03 11.75 13.96
C LYS A 11 -2.73 10.47 13.20
N ALA A 12 -1.77 9.70 13.70
CA ALA A 12 -1.53 8.36 13.23
C ALA A 12 -2.80 7.51 13.39
N SER A 13 -3.26 6.92 12.29
CA SER A 13 -4.24 5.85 12.28
C SER A 13 -3.76 4.72 13.18
N PRO A 14 -4.65 4.04 13.93
CA PRO A 14 -4.23 2.93 14.78
C PRO A 14 -3.44 1.89 13.98
N PRO A 15 -2.35 1.32 14.53
CA PRO A 15 -1.42 0.44 13.81
C PRO A 15 -2.02 -0.81 13.14
N ALA A 16 -3.29 -1.11 13.37
CA ALA A 16 -3.93 -2.39 13.02
C ALA A 16 -5.00 -2.31 11.92
N LEU A 17 -5.12 -1.20 11.17
CA LEU A 17 -6.31 -1.02 10.31
C LEU A 17 -6.40 -1.98 9.11
N ILE A 18 -5.27 -2.45 8.55
CA ILE A 18 -5.26 -3.50 7.51
C ILE A 18 -4.03 -4.38 7.72
N GLY A 19 -4.20 -5.68 7.90
CA GLY A 19 -3.09 -6.63 7.90
C GLY A 19 -2.29 -6.55 6.59
N GLY A 20 -0.97 -6.40 6.68
CA GLY A 20 -0.09 -6.25 5.51
C GLY A 20 0.31 -4.82 5.17
N PHE A 21 -0.04 -3.83 6.00
CA PHE A 21 0.59 -2.50 5.99
C PHE A 21 1.56 -2.36 7.17
N ASP A 22 2.77 -1.86 6.91
CA ASP A 22 3.77 -1.55 7.94
C ASP A 22 4.12 -0.05 7.85
N PRO A 23 3.67 0.79 8.81
CA PRO A 23 3.93 2.22 8.78
C PRO A 23 5.41 2.56 8.90
N ALA A 24 6.19 1.78 9.65
CA ALA A 24 7.62 2.02 9.83
C ALA A 24 8.40 1.67 8.56
N TYR A 25 8.04 0.58 7.88
CA TYR A 25 8.52 0.28 6.53
C TYR A 25 8.17 1.40 5.56
N TYR A 26 6.89 1.79 5.54
CA TYR A 26 6.36 2.74 4.59
C TYR A 26 7.05 4.11 4.71
N LEU A 27 7.15 4.66 5.92
CA LEU A 27 7.83 5.94 6.15
C LEU A 27 9.33 5.87 5.84
N ARG A 28 9.99 4.76 6.15
CA ARG A 28 11.41 4.55 5.81
C ARG A 28 11.65 4.51 4.30
N LYS A 29 10.71 3.94 3.53
CA LYS A 29 10.81 3.83 2.07
C LYS A 29 10.33 5.09 1.33
N ASN A 30 9.51 5.92 1.97
CA ASN A 30 8.90 7.11 1.38
C ASN A 30 9.25 8.35 2.22
N PRO A 31 10.50 8.85 2.16
CA PRO A 31 10.97 9.95 3.00
C PRO A 31 10.22 11.28 2.74
N ASP A 32 9.64 11.43 1.56
CA ASP A 32 8.74 12.54 1.21
C ASP A 32 7.45 12.53 2.05
N VAL A 33 6.87 11.36 2.32
CA VAL A 33 5.71 11.20 3.21
C VAL A 33 6.12 11.47 4.65
N ALA A 34 7.29 10.96 5.06
CA ALA A 34 7.82 11.17 6.40
C ALA A 34 8.10 12.65 6.69
N ALA A 35 8.67 13.39 5.73
CA ALA A 35 8.97 14.81 5.89
C ALA A 35 7.70 15.68 6.03
N GLU A 36 6.59 15.27 5.42
CA GLU A 36 5.31 15.98 5.48
C GLU A 36 4.53 15.67 6.76
N GLY A 37 4.87 14.59 7.46
CA GLY A 37 4.22 14.19 8.71
C GLY A 37 2.73 13.83 8.55
N CYS A 38 2.30 13.49 7.33
CA CYS A 38 0.96 12.96 7.10
C CYS A 38 0.84 11.51 7.59
N ASP A 39 -0.39 11.07 7.85
CA ASP A 39 -0.63 9.68 8.21
C ASP A 39 -0.19 8.74 7.07
N PRO A 40 0.77 7.82 7.30
CA PRO A 40 1.31 6.98 6.24
C PRO A 40 0.28 6.02 5.66
N PHE A 41 -0.71 5.62 6.47
CA PHE A 41 -1.76 4.71 6.06
C PHE A 41 -2.77 5.42 5.16
N GLU A 42 -3.25 6.60 5.52
CA GLU A 42 -4.06 7.46 4.64
C GLU A 42 -3.33 7.77 3.34
N HIS A 43 -2.04 8.14 3.41
CA HIS A 43 -1.24 8.37 2.21
C HIS A 43 -1.25 7.14 1.30
N TYR A 44 -0.99 5.96 1.86
CA TYR A 44 -1.01 4.73 1.07
C TYR A 44 -2.38 4.47 0.45
N LEU A 45 -3.48 4.57 1.22
CA LEU A 45 -4.83 4.29 0.77
C LEU A 45 -5.26 5.15 -0.41
N TYR A 46 -4.95 6.44 -0.37
CA TYR A 46 -5.44 7.40 -1.37
C TYR A 46 -4.47 7.63 -2.54
N PHE A 47 -3.16 7.53 -2.30
CA PHE A 47 -2.13 7.89 -3.28
C PHE A 47 -1.09 6.80 -3.48
N GLY A 48 -0.55 6.26 -2.38
CA GLY A 48 0.66 5.44 -2.43
C GLY A 48 0.58 4.24 -3.35
N TRP A 49 -0.53 3.48 -3.35
CA TRP A 49 -0.66 2.33 -4.24
C TRP A 49 -0.75 2.71 -5.72
N ARG A 50 -1.32 3.89 -6.05
CA ARG A 50 -1.37 4.43 -7.43
C ARG A 50 -0.01 4.89 -7.90
N GLU A 51 0.83 5.33 -6.96
CA GLU A 51 2.23 5.67 -7.19
C GLU A 51 3.14 4.43 -7.22
N GLY A 52 2.57 3.22 -7.09
CA GLY A 52 3.32 1.96 -7.11
C GLY A 52 4.12 1.70 -5.83
N ARG A 53 3.85 2.42 -4.73
CA ARG A 53 4.55 2.25 -3.45
C ARG A 53 4.09 0.98 -2.76
N ASP A 54 5.03 0.30 -2.12
CA ASP A 54 4.75 -0.92 -1.38
C ASP A 54 4.33 -0.62 0.06
N PRO A 55 3.26 -1.27 0.57
CA PRO A 55 2.75 -1.03 1.91
C PRO A 55 3.59 -1.71 3.02
N SER A 56 4.37 -2.75 2.69
CA SER A 56 5.20 -3.48 3.65
C SER A 56 6.44 -4.12 2.99
N ALA A 57 7.28 -4.75 3.80
CA ALA A 57 8.43 -5.50 3.32
C ALA A 57 8.04 -6.77 2.55
N GLU A 58 6.85 -7.30 2.78
CA GLU A 58 6.35 -8.55 2.21
C GLU A 58 5.55 -8.31 0.94
N PHE A 59 4.74 -7.25 0.91
CA PHE A 59 3.79 -6.99 -0.18
C PHE A 59 4.40 -6.14 -1.30
N SER A 60 4.27 -6.61 -2.55
CA SER A 60 4.64 -5.93 -3.79
C SER A 60 3.39 -5.41 -4.50
N THR A 61 3.21 -4.09 -4.50
CA THR A 61 2.09 -3.42 -5.17
C THR A 61 2.13 -3.69 -6.67
N SER A 62 3.29 -3.44 -7.30
CA SER A 62 3.49 -3.64 -8.73
C SER A 62 3.45 -5.12 -9.13
N GLY A 63 4.02 -6.01 -8.30
CA GLY A 63 3.96 -7.45 -8.52
C GLY A 63 2.53 -7.97 -8.50
N TYR A 64 1.72 -7.54 -7.54
CA TYR A 64 0.32 -7.96 -7.46
C TYR A 64 -0.49 -7.47 -8.65
N LEU A 65 -0.36 -6.19 -9.03
CA LEU A 65 -1.10 -5.63 -10.17
C LEU A 65 -0.65 -6.26 -11.50
N SER A 66 0.64 -6.56 -11.67
CA SER A 66 1.15 -7.24 -12.87
C SER A 66 0.64 -8.67 -12.98
N ALA A 67 0.48 -9.38 -11.86
CA ALA A 67 0.01 -10.76 -11.85
C ALA A 67 -1.53 -10.88 -11.91
N ASN A 68 -2.26 -9.79 -11.63
CA ASN A 68 -3.72 -9.75 -11.56
C ASN A 68 -4.27 -8.58 -12.41
N PRO A 69 -4.28 -8.72 -13.76
CA PRO A 69 -4.66 -7.63 -14.67
C PRO A 69 -6.11 -7.17 -14.50
N ASP A 70 -6.99 -8.04 -14.00
CA ASP A 70 -8.37 -7.72 -13.67
C ASP A 70 -8.46 -6.69 -12.53
N VAL A 71 -7.63 -6.86 -11.49
CA VAL A 71 -7.51 -5.92 -10.36
C VAL A 71 -6.91 -4.60 -10.83
N ALA A 72 -5.86 -4.67 -11.67
CA ALA A 72 -5.24 -3.48 -12.24
C ALA A 72 -6.23 -2.67 -13.09
N ARG A 73 -7.01 -3.34 -13.94
CA ARG A 73 -8.04 -2.71 -14.77
C ARG A 73 -9.21 -2.16 -13.94
N ALA A 74 -9.54 -2.81 -12.83
CA ALA A 74 -10.56 -2.32 -11.90
C ALA A 74 -10.13 -1.05 -11.15
N GLY A 75 -8.82 -0.76 -11.09
CA GLY A 75 -8.30 0.44 -10.43
C GLY A 75 -8.57 0.45 -8.92
N VAL A 76 -8.53 -0.73 -8.30
CA VAL A 76 -8.73 -0.90 -6.85
C VAL A 76 -7.40 -1.03 -6.12
N ASN A 77 -7.38 -0.67 -4.82
CA ASN A 77 -6.17 -0.79 -4.01
C ASN A 77 -5.76 -2.29 -3.89
N PRO A 78 -4.52 -2.65 -4.30
CA PRO A 78 -4.11 -4.04 -4.40
C PRO A 78 -4.00 -4.74 -3.04
N LEU A 79 -3.59 -4.03 -1.97
CA LEU A 79 -3.51 -4.62 -0.64
C LEU A 79 -4.91 -4.93 -0.09
N LEU A 80 -5.85 -3.99 -0.27
CA LEU A 80 -7.24 -4.20 0.11
C LEU A 80 -7.87 -5.37 -0.65
N HIS A 81 -7.73 -5.38 -1.97
CA HIS A 81 -8.22 -6.49 -2.79
C HIS A 81 -7.61 -7.83 -2.37
N TYR A 82 -6.29 -7.87 -2.12
CA TYR A 82 -5.64 -9.08 -1.67
C TYR A 82 -6.20 -9.60 -0.34
N ARG A 83 -6.46 -8.68 0.60
CA ARG A 83 -6.99 -9.00 1.93
C ARG A 83 -8.44 -9.47 1.90
N GLU A 84 -9.27 -8.85 1.09
CA GLU A 84 -10.71 -9.13 1.04
C GLU A 84 -11.02 -10.34 0.15
N HIS A 85 -10.27 -10.53 -0.94
CA HIS A 85 -10.55 -11.54 -1.96
C HIS A 85 -9.31 -12.39 -2.29
N GLY A 86 -8.17 -11.74 -2.51
CA GLY A 86 -7.01 -12.38 -3.12
C GLY A 86 -6.43 -13.57 -2.35
N LEU A 87 -6.51 -13.56 -1.01
CA LEU A 87 -6.14 -14.70 -0.16
C LEU A 87 -6.98 -15.94 -0.46
N MET A 88 -8.31 -15.78 -0.50
CA MET A 88 -9.25 -16.88 -0.76
C MET A 88 -9.20 -17.35 -2.22
N GLU A 89 -8.94 -16.42 -3.13
CA GLU A 89 -8.75 -16.70 -4.56
C GLU A 89 -7.35 -17.24 -4.91
N ARG A 90 -6.44 -17.34 -3.93
CA ARG A 90 -5.04 -17.79 -4.11
C ARG A 90 -4.29 -16.94 -5.16
N ARG A 91 -4.54 -15.64 -5.19
CA ARG A 91 -3.84 -14.72 -6.10
C ARG A 91 -2.35 -14.67 -5.79
N ARG A 92 -1.54 -14.56 -6.85
CA ARG A 92 -0.06 -14.56 -6.79
C ARG A 92 0.50 -13.17 -7.08
N GLY A 93 1.83 -13.05 -7.00
CA GLY A 93 2.56 -11.82 -7.32
C GLY A 93 2.64 -10.80 -6.19
N TRP A 94 1.98 -11.04 -5.06
CA TRP A 94 2.03 -10.14 -3.91
C TRP A 94 3.35 -10.23 -3.12
N GLN A 95 4.10 -11.33 -3.18
CA GLN A 95 5.32 -11.49 -2.38
C GLN A 95 6.54 -10.83 -3.04
N LYS A 96 7.41 -10.21 -2.24
CA LYS A 96 8.77 -9.89 -2.68
C LYS A 96 9.65 -11.14 -2.70
N ALA A 97 10.43 -11.31 -3.76
CA ALA A 97 11.29 -12.48 -3.92
C ALA A 97 12.29 -12.60 -2.75
N GLY A 98 12.45 -13.82 -2.21
CA GLY A 98 13.39 -14.12 -1.12
C GLY A 98 12.79 -14.28 0.28
N MET A 99 11.46 -14.31 0.44
CA MET A 99 10.76 -14.59 1.70
C MET A 99 10.12 -15.99 1.78
N LEU A 100 10.77 -17.01 1.18
CA LEU A 100 10.44 -18.42 1.34
C LEU A 100 11.62 -19.17 1.96
#